data_AF-A0A9P1D242-F1
#
_entry.id   AF-A0A9P1D242-F1
#
_cell.length_a   1.000
_cell.length_b   1.000
_cell.length_c   1.000
_cell.angle_alpha   90.00
_cell.angle_beta   90.00
_cell.angle_gamma   90.00
#
_symmetry.space_group_name_H-M   'P 1'
#
loop_
_entity.id
_entity.type
_entity.pdbx_description
1 polymer ?
#
loop_
_entity_poly.entity_id
_entity_poly.type
_entity_poly.pdbx_seq_one_letter_code
_entity_poly.pdbx_strand_id
1 'polypeptide(L)'
;DDGRVIPWGSSFGGGGISRSIQEQLQGVEQIQSTRQAFAAIRADGSIVTWGNEYYGASGEMAEQLAHEEIREIAASFRSFAAIRRDGSVVTWGPAECGGDCQAVQDQLRDVRKIQSTWQAFAALRADGRVVTWGDPQSGGDSSEVQEELVDVQEIQSSSRAFAALRADARVVTWGHPECGGNSSRVLERLTDVVQIQATARAFAAMRADGTVVTWGVAWEYDSDVDSSEVQHLLHDVMALQATDGAFAAVTTRGEVVSWGSSEDGGDNSSVQEQLQSL
;
A
#
# COMPACT_ATOMS: atom_id res chain seq x y z
N ASP A 1 0.23 26.32 -11.45
CA ASP A 1 1.05 25.81 -10.34
C ASP A 1 2.51 25.78 -10.73
N ASP A 2 3.36 26.33 -9.90
CA ASP A 2 4.83 26.31 -9.99
C ASP A 2 5.45 25.10 -9.25
N GLY A 3 4.61 24.15 -8.80
CA GLY A 3 5.03 22.98 -8.05
C GLY A 3 5.63 23.31 -6.68
N ARG A 4 5.27 24.47 -6.10
CA ARG A 4 5.79 24.89 -4.80
C ARG A 4 5.17 24.09 -3.65
N VAL A 5 6.01 23.61 -2.74
CA VAL A 5 5.58 22.93 -1.51
C VAL A 5 5.88 23.81 -0.30
N ILE A 6 4.89 23.94 0.58
CA ILE A 6 5.00 24.68 1.85
C ILE A 6 4.67 23.68 2.95
N PRO A 7 5.64 23.19 3.74
CA PRO A 7 5.35 22.34 4.88
C PRO A 7 4.75 23.13 6.05
N TRP A 8 3.91 22.49 6.84
CA TRP A 8 3.36 23.03 8.09
C TRP A 8 3.25 21.92 9.14
N GLY A 9 3.04 22.29 10.41
CA GLY A 9 2.88 21.35 11.53
C GLY A 9 4.13 21.24 12.41
N SER A 10 4.29 20.10 13.10
CA SER A 10 5.38 19.88 14.05
C SER A 10 6.75 19.98 13.37
N SER A 11 7.68 20.74 13.98
CA SER A 11 9.07 20.81 13.51
C SER A 11 9.77 19.45 13.51
N PHE A 12 9.40 18.58 14.45
CA PHE A 12 9.96 17.23 14.56
C PHE A 12 9.44 16.27 13.48
N GLY A 13 8.28 16.58 12.89
CA GLY A 13 7.62 15.75 11.87
C GLY A 13 7.72 16.32 10.46
N GLY A 14 8.65 17.24 10.19
CA GLY A 14 8.84 17.83 8.85
C GLY A 14 8.03 19.09 8.56
N GLY A 15 7.28 19.62 9.53
CA GLY A 15 6.56 20.91 9.39
C GLY A 15 7.45 22.14 9.59
N GLY A 16 8.60 21.98 10.23
CA GLY A 16 9.61 23.02 10.42
C GLY A 16 10.84 22.73 9.58
N ILE A 17 10.91 23.31 8.38
CA ILE A 17 12.02 23.11 7.46
C ILE A 17 13.00 24.30 7.45
N SER A 18 14.25 24.04 7.12
CA SER A 18 15.25 25.09 6.90
C SER A 18 14.93 25.89 5.62
N ARG A 19 15.49 27.11 5.52
CA ARG A 19 15.38 27.92 4.29
C ARG A 19 15.95 27.19 3.08
N SER A 20 17.04 26.45 3.25
CA SER A 20 17.67 25.69 2.16
C SER A 20 16.73 24.63 1.57
N ILE A 21 16.02 23.88 2.42
CA ILE A 21 15.01 22.92 1.96
C ILE A 21 13.83 23.66 1.31
N GLN A 22 13.39 24.78 1.89
CA GLN A 22 12.27 25.56 1.34
C GLN A 22 12.54 26.11 -0.08
N GLU A 23 13.80 26.42 -0.38
CA GLU A 23 14.25 26.85 -1.71
C GLU A 23 14.29 25.68 -2.71
N GLN A 24 14.55 24.45 -2.24
CA GLN A 24 14.53 23.25 -3.09
C GLN A 24 13.11 22.75 -3.38
N LEU A 25 12.14 23.06 -2.53
CA LEU A 25 10.73 22.67 -2.67
C LEU A 25 9.95 23.52 -3.72
N GLN A 26 10.51 23.59 -4.92
CA GLN A 26 9.94 24.24 -6.10
C GLN A 26 9.95 23.25 -7.26
N GLY A 27 8.92 23.29 -8.11
CA GLY A 27 8.77 22.36 -9.23
C GLY A 27 8.65 20.90 -8.78
N VAL A 28 8.02 20.64 -7.63
CA VAL A 28 7.76 19.29 -7.12
C VAL A 28 6.62 18.66 -7.92
N GLU A 29 6.82 17.41 -8.34
CA GLU A 29 5.84 16.63 -9.11
C GLU A 29 5.19 15.53 -8.25
N GLN A 30 5.94 14.93 -7.32
CA GLN A 30 5.44 13.88 -6.42
C GLN A 30 5.99 14.09 -5.01
N ILE A 31 5.17 13.78 -4.00
CA ILE A 31 5.56 13.75 -2.59
C ILE A 31 5.09 12.43 -1.99
N GLN A 32 5.92 11.85 -1.14
CA GLN A 32 5.58 10.72 -0.28
C GLN A 32 6.02 11.01 1.15
N SER A 33 5.34 10.37 2.10
CA SER A 33 5.60 10.55 3.52
C SER A 33 5.73 9.22 4.24
N THR A 34 6.73 9.10 5.09
CA THR A 34 6.72 8.13 6.20
C THR A 34 5.98 8.77 7.38
N ARG A 35 6.04 8.16 8.57
CA ARG A 35 5.37 8.72 9.75
C ARG A 35 5.86 10.13 10.14
N GLN A 36 7.15 10.42 9.92
CA GLN A 36 7.78 11.68 10.37
C GLN A 36 8.80 12.26 9.38
N ALA A 37 8.85 11.74 8.15
CA ALA A 37 9.69 12.28 7.10
C ALA A 37 8.94 12.34 5.77
N PHE A 38 9.46 13.14 4.86
CA PHE A 38 8.95 13.32 3.52
C PHE A 38 10.07 13.17 2.51
N ALA A 39 9.71 12.70 1.32
CA ALA A 39 10.55 12.71 0.14
C ALA A 39 9.74 13.25 -1.04
N ALA A 40 10.34 14.15 -1.81
CA ALA A 40 9.71 14.76 -2.98
C ALA A 40 10.59 14.59 -4.22
N ILE A 41 9.95 14.30 -5.35
CA ILE A 41 10.58 14.31 -6.68
C ILE A 41 10.31 15.68 -7.31
N ARG A 42 11.37 16.31 -7.80
CA ARG A 42 11.31 17.55 -8.56
C ARG A 42 11.25 17.25 -10.06
N ALA A 43 10.76 18.21 -10.84
CA ALA A 43 10.62 18.09 -12.30
C ALA A 43 11.95 17.85 -13.05
N ASP A 44 13.09 18.17 -12.42
CA ASP A 44 14.42 17.85 -12.94
C ASP A 44 14.87 16.41 -12.64
N GLY A 45 14.04 15.61 -11.94
CA GLY A 45 14.31 14.24 -11.54
C GLY A 45 15.11 14.09 -10.23
N SER A 46 15.48 15.20 -9.59
CA SER A 46 16.16 15.18 -8.29
C SER A 46 15.18 14.92 -7.13
N ILE A 47 15.70 14.37 -6.03
CA ILE A 47 14.95 14.15 -4.80
C ILE A 47 15.32 15.20 -3.75
N VAL A 48 14.32 15.63 -2.98
CA VAL A 48 14.49 16.36 -1.72
C VAL A 48 13.88 15.55 -0.60
N THR A 49 14.61 15.33 0.50
CA THR A 49 14.08 14.68 1.71
C THR A 49 14.15 15.62 2.90
N TRP A 50 13.13 15.60 3.77
CA TRP A 50 13.11 16.42 4.99
C TRP A 50 12.28 15.78 6.10
N GLY A 51 12.47 16.24 7.34
CA GLY A 51 11.83 15.70 8.54
C GLY A 51 12.81 14.96 9.44
N ASN A 52 12.35 13.87 10.06
CA ASN A 52 13.13 13.11 11.03
C ASN A 52 14.05 12.08 10.36
N GLU A 53 15.36 12.17 10.62
CA GLU A 53 16.38 11.25 10.11
C GLU A 53 16.11 9.78 10.48
N TYR A 54 15.58 9.52 11.69
CA TYR A 54 15.19 8.16 12.13
C TYR A 54 14.01 7.58 11.33
N TYR A 55 13.35 8.39 10.50
CA TYR A 55 12.24 8.04 9.64
C TYR A 55 12.56 8.24 8.15
N GLY A 56 13.85 8.33 7.80
CA GLY A 56 14.32 8.34 6.42
C GLY A 56 14.60 9.73 5.82
N ALA A 57 14.53 10.81 6.60
CA ALA A 57 14.92 12.15 6.13
C ALA A 57 16.44 12.33 6.09
N SER A 58 17.13 11.66 5.15
CA SER A 58 18.60 11.77 5.00
C SER A 58 18.97 12.77 3.90
N GLY A 59 19.51 13.93 4.30
CA GLY A 59 20.03 14.93 3.36
C GLY A 59 21.18 14.42 2.51
N GLU A 60 22.06 13.58 3.08
CA GLU A 60 23.15 12.93 2.34
C GLU A 60 22.61 12.01 1.24
N MET A 61 21.55 11.25 1.54
CA MET A 61 20.92 10.40 0.53
C MET A 61 20.26 11.22 -0.57
N ALA A 62 19.61 12.35 -0.24
CA ALA A 62 19.05 13.24 -1.24
C ALA A 62 20.13 13.76 -2.22
N GLU A 63 21.32 14.09 -1.71
CA GLU A 63 22.46 14.48 -2.56
C GLU A 63 22.97 13.33 -3.42
N GLN A 64 23.10 12.12 -2.86
CA GLN A 64 23.51 10.91 -3.61
C GLN A 64 22.50 10.58 -4.73
N LEU A 65 21.21 10.77 -4.47
CA LEU A 65 20.13 10.48 -5.41
C LEU A 65 19.83 11.62 -6.40
N ALA A 66 20.50 12.76 -6.30
CA ALA A 66 20.21 13.95 -7.10
C ALA A 66 20.34 13.73 -8.62
N HIS A 67 21.08 12.69 -9.04
CA HIS A 67 21.33 12.35 -10.44
C HIS A 67 20.80 10.97 -10.85
N GLU A 68 20.00 10.33 -10.00
CA GLU A 68 19.53 8.95 -10.22
C GLU A 68 18.23 8.86 -11.03
N GLU A 69 17.78 9.99 -11.61
CA GLU A 69 16.58 10.13 -12.45
C GLU A 69 15.38 9.35 -11.91
N ILE A 70 14.87 9.80 -10.77
CA ILE A 70 13.85 9.06 -10.04
C ILE A 70 12.49 9.27 -10.70
N ARG A 71 11.75 8.18 -10.91
CA ARG A 71 10.41 8.18 -11.50
C ARG A 71 9.31 8.15 -10.45
N GLU A 72 9.47 7.37 -9.40
CA GLU A 72 8.43 7.11 -8.41
C GLU A 72 9.06 6.82 -7.04
N ILE A 73 8.40 7.27 -5.97
CA ILE A 73 8.75 6.94 -4.59
C ILE A 73 7.60 6.15 -3.96
N ALA A 74 7.94 5.15 -3.15
CA ALA A 74 7.06 4.48 -2.20
C ALA A 74 7.62 4.64 -0.78
N ALA A 75 6.75 4.66 0.22
CA ALA A 75 7.14 4.88 1.62
C ALA A 75 6.52 3.82 2.54
N SER A 76 7.36 3.20 3.38
CA SER A 76 6.92 2.41 4.52
C SER A 76 6.72 3.31 5.74
N PHE A 77 6.62 2.75 6.94
CA PHE A 77 6.47 3.52 8.16
C PHE A 77 7.66 4.45 8.46
N ARG A 78 8.88 4.03 8.06
CA ARG A 78 10.15 4.72 8.38
C ARG A 78 11.16 4.76 7.24
N SER A 79 10.90 4.09 6.13
CA SER A 79 11.85 3.98 5.02
C SER A 79 11.20 4.31 3.70
N PHE A 80 12.03 4.57 2.71
CA PHE A 80 11.60 4.85 1.35
C PHE A 80 12.25 3.88 0.38
N ALA A 81 11.54 3.63 -0.71
CA ALA A 81 12.04 2.96 -1.88
C ALA A 81 11.71 3.82 -3.10
N ALA A 82 12.63 3.95 -4.05
CA ALA A 82 12.43 4.72 -5.25
C ALA A 82 12.75 3.89 -6.49
N ILE A 83 11.91 4.03 -7.51
CA ILE A 83 12.10 3.45 -8.83
C ILE A 83 12.80 4.49 -9.70
N ARG A 84 13.98 4.14 -10.22
CA ARG A 84 14.69 4.94 -11.22
C ARG A 84 14.03 4.83 -12.59
N ARG A 85 14.29 5.77 -13.50
CA ARG A 85 13.77 5.71 -14.88
C ARG A 85 14.20 4.47 -15.66
N ASP A 86 15.36 3.88 -15.33
CA ASP A 86 15.82 2.61 -15.90
C ASP A 86 15.12 1.36 -15.32
N GLY A 87 14.19 1.54 -14.37
CA GLY A 87 13.45 0.47 -13.72
C GLY A 87 14.19 -0.21 -12.57
N SER A 88 15.39 0.23 -12.21
CA SER A 88 16.07 -0.24 -11.00
C SER A 88 15.53 0.43 -9.74
N VAL A 89 15.82 -0.14 -8.57
CA VAL A 89 15.34 0.38 -7.28
C VAL A 89 16.50 0.81 -6.40
N VAL A 90 16.26 1.85 -5.60
CA VAL A 90 17.12 2.27 -4.49
C VAL A 90 16.28 2.46 -3.25
N THR A 91 16.85 2.18 -2.08
CA THR A 91 16.17 2.29 -0.79
C THR A 91 17.00 3.10 0.17
N TRP A 92 16.33 3.75 1.13
CA TRP A 92 17.00 4.42 2.23
C TRP A 92 16.10 4.49 3.47
N GLY A 93 16.73 4.79 4.60
CA GLY A 93 16.10 4.74 5.92
C GLY A 93 16.49 3.46 6.68
N PRO A 94 15.82 3.17 7.80
CA PRO A 94 16.15 2.02 8.63
C PRO A 94 15.95 0.68 7.91
N ALA A 95 16.94 -0.21 8.04
CA ALA A 95 16.94 -1.52 7.39
C ALA A 95 15.76 -2.40 7.86
N GLU A 96 15.39 -2.31 9.15
CA GLU A 96 14.26 -3.02 9.75
C GLU A 96 12.88 -2.57 9.23
N CYS A 97 12.85 -1.52 8.41
CA CYS A 97 11.65 -1.03 7.73
C CYS A 97 11.78 -1.06 6.20
N GLY A 98 12.75 -1.81 5.68
CA GLY A 98 12.97 -1.98 4.23
C GLY A 98 13.86 -0.91 3.60
N GLY A 99 14.64 -0.17 4.40
CA GLY A 99 15.61 0.82 3.92
C GLY A 99 16.86 0.23 3.28
N ASP A 100 17.05 -1.10 3.37
CA ASP A 100 18.13 -1.84 2.74
C ASP A 100 17.54 -2.97 1.85
N CYS A 101 17.88 -2.94 0.56
CA CYS A 101 17.51 -3.97 -0.42
C CYS A 101 18.72 -4.68 -1.04
N GLN A 102 19.93 -4.54 -0.48
CA GLN A 102 21.17 -5.05 -1.07
C GLN A 102 21.11 -6.57 -1.37
N ALA A 103 20.45 -7.35 -0.50
CA ALA A 103 20.30 -8.80 -0.66
C ALA A 103 19.49 -9.20 -1.92
N VAL A 104 18.64 -8.31 -2.43
CA VAL A 104 17.77 -8.56 -3.59
C VAL A 104 18.02 -7.59 -4.74
N GLN A 105 19.03 -6.72 -4.64
CA GLN A 105 19.32 -5.65 -5.60
C GLN A 105 19.44 -6.15 -7.05
N ASP A 106 20.04 -7.32 -7.26
CA ASP A 106 20.19 -7.93 -8.58
C ASP A 106 18.87 -8.33 -9.24
N GLN A 107 17.81 -8.52 -8.44
CA GLN A 107 16.47 -8.87 -8.91
C GLN A 107 15.59 -7.64 -9.13
N LEU A 108 15.95 -6.48 -8.57
CA LEU A 108 15.20 -5.23 -8.65
C LEU A 108 15.51 -4.49 -9.95
N ARG A 109 15.11 -5.09 -11.08
CA ARG A 109 15.25 -4.56 -12.45
C ARG A 109 13.90 -4.62 -13.16
N ASP A 110 13.67 -3.65 -14.05
CA ASP A 110 12.41 -3.48 -14.77
C ASP A 110 11.19 -3.39 -13.82
N VAL A 111 11.36 -2.76 -12.67
CA VAL A 111 10.31 -2.57 -11.67
C VAL A 111 9.31 -1.53 -12.19
N ARG A 112 8.02 -1.93 -12.20
CA ARG A 112 6.93 -1.06 -12.65
C ARG A 112 6.17 -0.41 -11.51
N LYS A 113 6.09 -1.04 -10.35
CA LYS A 113 5.38 -0.54 -9.17
C LYS A 113 6.00 -1.11 -7.90
N ILE A 114 5.99 -0.32 -6.82
CA ILE A 114 6.34 -0.80 -5.47
C ILE A 114 5.12 -0.60 -4.58
N GLN A 115 4.82 -1.61 -3.76
CA GLN A 115 3.88 -1.50 -2.64
C GLN A 115 4.61 -1.71 -1.33
N SER A 116 4.08 -1.17 -0.25
CA SER A 116 4.70 -1.19 1.06
C SER A 116 3.70 -1.54 2.16
N THR A 117 4.15 -2.38 3.09
CA THR A 117 3.54 -2.49 4.42
C THR A 117 4.22 -1.47 5.35
N TRP A 118 3.97 -1.54 6.66
CA TRP A 118 4.68 -0.68 7.61
C TRP A 118 6.19 -0.91 7.62
N GLN A 119 6.66 -2.13 7.35
CA GLN A 119 8.08 -2.48 7.53
C GLN A 119 8.70 -3.29 6.38
N ALA A 120 7.95 -3.55 5.30
CA ALA A 120 8.43 -4.28 4.14
C ALA A 120 7.94 -3.66 2.84
N PHE A 121 8.56 -4.06 1.74
CA PHE A 121 8.20 -3.66 0.39
C PHE A 121 8.05 -4.88 -0.52
N ALA A 122 7.21 -4.74 -1.54
CA ALA A 122 7.05 -5.67 -2.63
C ALA A 122 7.15 -4.92 -3.97
N ALA A 123 8.16 -5.24 -4.77
CA ALA A 123 8.34 -4.71 -6.12
C ALA A 123 7.69 -5.64 -7.14
N LEU A 124 6.80 -5.07 -7.94
CA LEU A 124 6.20 -5.74 -9.10
C LEU A 124 7.02 -5.40 -10.35
N ARG A 125 7.57 -6.42 -10.98
CA ARG A 125 8.38 -6.31 -12.21
C ARG A 125 7.52 -6.36 -13.46
N ALA A 126 8.08 -5.88 -14.57
CA ALA A 126 7.42 -5.87 -15.87
C ALA A 126 7.13 -7.29 -16.41
N ASP A 127 7.90 -8.30 -15.98
CA ASP A 127 7.69 -9.71 -16.31
C ASP A 127 6.61 -10.39 -15.42
N GLY A 128 5.91 -9.63 -14.58
CA GLY A 128 4.87 -10.14 -13.69
C GLY A 128 5.39 -10.85 -12.44
N ARG A 129 6.70 -10.85 -12.18
CA ARG A 129 7.27 -11.39 -10.93
C ARG A 129 7.26 -10.38 -9.81
N VAL A 130 7.23 -10.88 -8.57
CA VAL A 130 7.34 -10.07 -7.35
C VAL A 130 8.66 -10.35 -6.63
N VAL A 131 9.30 -9.29 -6.15
CA VAL A 131 10.49 -9.34 -5.29
C VAL A 131 10.18 -8.59 -4.00
N THR A 132 10.42 -9.20 -2.84
CA THR A 132 10.16 -8.58 -1.53
C THR A 132 11.43 -8.35 -0.74
N TRP A 133 11.39 -7.38 0.17
CA TRP A 133 12.46 -7.13 1.15
C TRP A 133 11.92 -6.36 2.36
N GLY A 134 12.73 -6.26 3.41
CA GLY A 134 12.38 -5.63 4.68
C GLY A 134 12.07 -6.66 5.77
N ASP A 135 11.24 -6.28 6.74
CA ASP A 135 10.93 -7.14 7.88
C ASP A 135 10.17 -8.42 7.44
N PRO A 136 10.69 -9.63 7.72
CA PRO A 136 10.05 -10.88 7.31
C PRO A 136 8.64 -11.05 7.88
N GLN A 137 8.41 -10.65 9.13
CA GLN A 137 7.10 -10.77 9.78
C GLN A 137 6.06 -9.82 9.19
N SER A 138 6.49 -8.81 8.44
CA SER A 138 5.65 -7.81 7.78
C SER A 138 5.56 -8.02 6.27
N GLY A 139 5.93 -9.20 5.77
CA GLY A 139 5.85 -9.56 4.35
C GLY A 139 7.14 -9.32 3.55
N GLY A 140 8.26 -9.05 4.22
CA GLY A 140 9.58 -8.93 3.57
C GLY A 140 10.14 -10.26 3.06
N ASP A 141 9.64 -11.39 3.59
CA ASP A 141 9.94 -12.74 3.13
C ASP A 141 8.72 -13.35 2.42
N SER A 142 8.84 -13.60 1.13
CA SER A 142 7.85 -14.28 0.29
C SER A 142 8.30 -15.68 -0.16
N SER A 143 9.35 -16.23 0.44
CA SER A 143 9.97 -17.48 -0.03
C SER A 143 9.01 -18.66 -0.11
N GLU A 144 8.05 -18.77 0.82
CA GLU A 144 7.04 -19.84 0.84
C GLU A 144 6.07 -19.79 -0.34
N VAL A 145 5.83 -18.61 -0.92
CA VAL A 145 4.89 -18.39 -2.04
C VAL A 145 5.58 -17.91 -3.32
N GLN A 146 6.92 -17.90 -3.36
CA GLN A 146 7.68 -17.27 -4.43
C GLN A 146 7.42 -17.88 -5.81
N GLU A 147 7.13 -19.18 -5.88
CA GLU A 147 6.78 -19.87 -7.12
C GLU A 147 5.40 -19.46 -7.66
N GLU A 148 4.50 -19.01 -6.78
CA GLU A 148 3.16 -18.54 -7.14
C GLU A 148 3.13 -17.05 -7.51
N LEU A 149 4.15 -16.27 -7.13
CA LEU A 149 4.28 -14.84 -7.42
C LEU A 149 4.78 -14.57 -8.85
N VAL A 150 4.07 -15.16 -9.81
CA VAL A 150 4.27 -15.04 -11.27
C VAL A 150 2.97 -14.58 -11.93
N ASP A 151 3.11 -13.88 -13.06
CA ASP A 151 1.99 -13.26 -13.79
C ASP A 151 1.12 -12.36 -12.90
N VAL A 152 1.73 -11.70 -11.91
CA VAL A 152 1.06 -10.78 -10.99
C VAL A 152 0.69 -9.49 -11.73
N GLN A 153 -0.58 -9.12 -11.65
CA GLN A 153 -1.11 -7.91 -12.26
C GLN A 153 -1.14 -6.74 -11.27
N GLU A 154 -1.48 -7.02 -10.01
CA GLU A 154 -1.66 -6.02 -8.97
C GLU A 154 -1.24 -6.57 -7.60
N ILE A 155 -0.75 -5.68 -6.74
CA ILE A 155 -0.45 -5.97 -5.34
C ILE A 155 -1.21 -4.96 -4.47
N GLN A 156 -1.87 -5.46 -3.44
CA GLN A 156 -2.47 -4.69 -2.36
C GLN A 156 -1.76 -5.03 -1.04
N SER A 157 -1.74 -4.08 -0.12
CA SER A 157 -1.03 -4.20 1.15
C SER A 157 -1.92 -3.76 2.32
N SER A 158 -1.88 -4.54 3.40
CA SER A 158 -2.35 -4.12 4.71
C SER A 158 -1.17 -3.59 5.52
N SER A 159 -1.32 -3.39 6.84
CA SER A 159 -0.24 -2.90 7.69
C SER A 159 0.99 -3.81 7.72
N ARG A 160 0.83 -5.13 7.56
CA ARG A 160 1.91 -6.13 7.68
C ARG A 160 1.78 -7.34 6.74
N ALA A 161 0.90 -7.28 5.76
CA ALA A 161 0.70 -8.36 4.80
C ALA A 161 0.43 -7.83 3.40
N PHE A 162 0.57 -8.70 2.42
CA PHE A 162 0.30 -8.41 1.01
C PHE A 162 -0.66 -9.44 0.42
N ALA A 163 -1.39 -9.00 -0.60
CA ALA A 163 -2.20 -9.84 -1.47
C ALA A 163 -1.90 -9.47 -2.93
N ALA A 164 -1.50 -10.47 -3.74
CA ALA A 164 -1.23 -10.33 -5.16
C ALA A 164 -2.38 -10.92 -5.98
N LEU A 165 -2.93 -10.12 -6.91
CA LEU A 165 -3.87 -10.57 -7.93
C LEU A 165 -3.09 -11.02 -9.17
N ARG A 166 -3.24 -12.29 -9.54
CA ARG A 166 -2.60 -12.90 -10.71
C ARG A 166 -3.47 -12.78 -11.96
N ALA A 167 -2.85 -12.92 -13.12
CA ALA A 167 -3.54 -12.85 -14.41
C ALA A 167 -4.57 -13.97 -14.65
N ASP A 168 -4.46 -15.07 -13.91
CA ASP A 168 -5.45 -16.15 -13.88
C ASP A 168 -6.61 -15.88 -12.89
N ALA A 169 -6.73 -14.64 -12.41
CA ALA A 169 -7.75 -14.17 -11.47
C ALA A 169 -7.73 -14.88 -10.11
N ARG A 170 -6.58 -15.48 -9.73
CA ARG A 170 -6.34 -16.03 -8.40
C ARG A 170 -5.58 -15.03 -7.52
N VAL A 171 -5.68 -15.23 -6.21
CA VAL A 171 -5.01 -14.40 -5.20
C VAL A 171 -3.97 -15.21 -4.44
N VAL A 172 -2.79 -14.62 -4.26
CA VAL A 172 -1.70 -15.16 -3.41
C VAL A 172 -1.47 -14.17 -2.28
N THR A 173 -1.38 -14.66 -1.03
CA THR A 173 -1.20 -13.81 0.16
C THR A 173 0.03 -14.22 0.94
N TRP A 174 0.73 -13.25 1.54
CA TRP A 174 1.87 -13.50 2.43
C TRP A 174 2.05 -12.39 3.46
N GLY A 175 2.94 -12.60 4.43
CA GLY A 175 3.19 -11.69 5.55
C GLY A 175 2.42 -12.09 6.82
N HIS A 176 2.14 -11.13 7.70
CA HIS A 176 1.60 -11.42 9.03
C HIS A 176 0.20 -12.06 8.94
N PRO A 177 -0.04 -13.25 9.53
CA PRO A 177 -1.34 -13.93 9.45
C PRO A 177 -2.49 -13.09 10.00
N GLU A 178 -2.29 -12.40 11.12
CA GLU A 178 -3.33 -11.55 11.73
C GLU A 178 -3.58 -10.22 11.00
N CYS A 179 -2.85 -9.95 9.92
CA CYS A 179 -3.07 -8.80 9.04
C CYS A 179 -3.53 -9.24 7.64
N GLY A 180 -4.00 -10.48 7.49
CA GLY A 180 -4.48 -11.01 6.22
C GLY A 180 -3.44 -11.73 5.37
N GLY A 181 -2.23 -12.00 5.92
CA GLY A 181 -1.18 -12.75 5.23
C GLY A 181 -1.49 -14.25 5.03
N ASN A 182 -2.56 -14.76 5.63
CA ASN A 182 -3.02 -16.14 5.46
C ASN A 182 -4.48 -16.19 4.97
N SER A 183 -4.68 -16.56 3.71
CA SER A 183 -5.99 -16.73 3.07
C SER A 183 -6.44 -18.18 2.93
N SER A 184 -5.74 -19.15 3.54
CA SER A 184 -5.99 -20.59 3.37
C SER A 184 -7.45 -21.01 3.63
N ARG A 185 -8.14 -20.35 4.57
CA ARG A 185 -9.55 -20.62 4.91
C ARG A 185 -10.54 -20.23 3.82
N VAL A 186 -10.16 -19.33 2.91
CA VAL A 186 -11.02 -18.81 1.83
C VAL A 186 -10.43 -19.04 0.44
N LEU A 187 -9.31 -19.76 0.34
CA LEU A 187 -8.55 -19.94 -0.90
C LEU A 187 -9.39 -20.49 -2.05
N GLU A 188 -10.29 -21.44 -1.76
CA GLU A 188 -11.19 -22.02 -2.77
C GLU A 188 -12.20 -21.01 -3.35
N ARG A 189 -12.49 -19.93 -2.62
CA ARG A 189 -13.37 -18.84 -3.06
C ARG A 189 -12.60 -17.71 -3.76
N LEU A 190 -11.27 -17.66 -3.64
CA LEU A 190 -10.42 -16.63 -4.27
C LEU A 190 -10.10 -16.98 -5.73
N THR A 191 -11.15 -17.18 -6.53
CA THR A 191 -11.12 -17.40 -7.97
C THR A 191 -11.98 -16.38 -8.69
N ASP A 192 -11.65 -16.08 -9.94
CA ASP A 192 -12.33 -15.08 -10.76
C ASP A 192 -12.33 -13.70 -10.09
N VAL A 193 -11.29 -13.38 -9.32
CA VAL A 193 -11.14 -12.11 -8.63
C VAL A 193 -10.80 -11.01 -9.64
N VAL A 194 -11.50 -9.88 -9.52
CA VAL A 194 -11.32 -8.71 -10.41
C VAL A 194 -10.81 -7.48 -9.67
N GLN A 195 -10.94 -7.43 -8.34
CA GLN A 195 -10.45 -6.33 -7.52
C GLN A 195 -10.11 -6.83 -6.12
N ILE A 196 -9.05 -6.29 -5.53
CA ILE A 196 -8.72 -6.46 -4.10
C ILE A 196 -8.68 -5.09 -3.44
N GLN A 197 -9.18 -5.00 -2.21
CA GLN A 197 -9.02 -3.86 -1.32
C GLN A 197 -8.48 -4.33 0.02
N ALA A 198 -7.79 -3.45 0.74
CA ALA A 198 -7.16 -3.76 2.02
C ALA A 198 -7.53 -2.69 3.06
N THR A 199 -7.83 -3.16 4.27
CA THR A 199 -7.75 -2.35 5.49
C THR A 199 -6.37 -2.58 6.12
N ALA A 200 -6.12 -1.99 7.30
CA ALA A 200 -4.89 -2.23 8.03
C ALA A 200 -4.67 -3.69 8.44
N ARG A 201 -5.72 -4.50 8.59
CA ARG A 201 -5.61 -5.89 9.11
C ARG A 201 -6.36 -6.95 8.28
N ALA A 202 -7.06 -6.54 7.24
CA ALA A 202 -7.86 -7.46 6.43
C ALA A 202 -7.87 -7.06 4.95
N PHE A 203 -8.40 -7.97 4.15
CA PHE A 203 -8.61 -7.78 2.72
C PHE A 203 -10.02 -8.21 2.33
N ALA A 204 -10.50 -7.61 1.25
CA ALA A 204 -11.72 -7.98 0.59
C ALA A 204 -11.45 -8.09 -0.92
N ALA A 205 -11.90 -9.20 -1.52
CA ALA A 205 -11.79 -9.47 -2.95
C ALA A 205 -13.18 -9.49 -3.58
N MET A 206 -13.37 -8.69 -4.63
CA MET A 206 -14.55 -8.72 -5.48
C MET A 206 -14.32 -9.72 -6.61
N ARG A 207 -15.27 -10.62 -6.81
CA ARG A 207 -15.27 -11.62 -7.90
C ARG A 207 -16.04 -11.09 -9.10
N ALA A 208 -15.77 -11.66 -10.28
CA ALA A 208 -16.40 -11.29 -11.54
C ALA A 208 -17.93 -11.50 -11.55
N ASP A 209 -18.44 -12.38 -10.69
CA ASP A 209 -19.87 -12.61 -10.50
C ASP A 209 -20.54 -11.62 -9.53
N GLY A 210 -19.81 -10.60 -9.07
CA GLY A 210 -20.29 -9.56 -8.16
C GLY A 210 -20.37 -10.01 -6.70
N THR A 211 -19.87 -11.21 -6.35
CA THR A 211 -19.74 -11.63 -4.95
C THR A 211 -18.45 -11.13 -4.32
N VAL A 212 -18.44 -10.98 -3.00
CA VAL A 212 -17.26 -10.54 -2.22
C VAL A 212 -16.79 -11.64 -1.28
N VAL A 213 -15.47 -11.77 -1.16
CA VAL A 213 -14.78 -12.69 -0.25
C VAL A 213 -13.84 -11.88 0.63
N THR A 214 -13.98 -11.98 1.95
CA THR A 214 -13.14 -11.27 2.92
C THR A 214 -12.26 -12.24 3.71
N TRP A 215 -11.08 -11.77 4.12
CA TRP A 215 -10.21 -12.48 5.06
C TRP A 215 -9.32 -11.52 5.84
N GLY A 216 -8.78 -11.99 6.95
CA GLY A 216 -8.01 -11.17 7.88
C GLY A 216 -8.61 -11.22 9.28
N VAL A 217 -8.18 -10.31 10.14
CA VAL A 217 -8.64 -10.25 11.53
C VAL A 217 -9.09 -8.83 11.84
N ALA A 218 -10.14 -8.73 12.66
CA ALA A 218 -10.61 -7.47 13.19
C ALA A 218 -9.65 -6.82 14.20
N TRP A 219 -9.82 -5.52 14.38
CA TRP A 219 -9.05 -4.73 15.34
C TRP A 219 -9.43 -5.03 16.80
N GLU A 220 -10.69 -5.38 17.05
CA GLU A 220 -11.21 -5.69 18.38
C GLU A 220 -11.75 -7.11 18.46
N TYR A 221 -11.79 -7.68 19.67
CA TYR A 221 -12.36 -9.00 19.95
C TYR A 221 -13.86 -9.13 19.59
N ASP A 222 -14.54 -8.03 19.23
CA ASP A 222 -15.99 -7.97 19.00
C ASP A 222 -16.42 -7.24 17.70
N SER A 223 -15.46 -6.76 16.88
CA SER A 223 -15.80 -6.34 15.51
C SER A 223 -15.57 -7.51 14.57
N ASP A 224 -16.51 -7.78 13.67
CA ASP A 224 -16.25 -8.71 12.57
C ASP A 224 -15.81 -7.91 11.36
N VAL A 225 -14.60 -8.21 10.87
CA VAL A 225 -14.14 -7.72 9.56
C VAL A 225 -14.45 -8.75 8.49
N ASP A 226 -14.85 -9.96 8.89
CA ASP A 226 -15.51 -10.87 7.98
C ASP A 226 -16.87 -10.30 7.56
N SER A 227 -17.22 -10.51 6.30
CA SER A 227 -18.46 -10.00 5.75
C SER A 227 -19.66 -10.89 6.08
N SER A 228 -19.61 -11.75 7.11
CA SER A 228 -20.63 -12.79 7.34
C SER A 228 -22.04 -12.20 7.56
N GLU A 229 -22.15 -11.16 8.39
CA GLU A 229 -23.41 -10.47 8.70
C GLU A 229 -24.05 -9.83 7.45
N VAL A 230 -23.22 -9.27 6.55
CA VAL A 230 -23.67 -8.58 5.33
C VAL A 230 -23.53 -9.44 4.07
N GLN A 231 -23.12 -10.71 4.18
CA GLN A 231 -22.78 -11.56 3.02
C GLN A 231 -23.98 -11.72 2.08
N HIS A 232 -25.19 -11.74 2.63
CA HIS A 232 -26.44 -11.83 1.89
C HIS A 232 -26.77 -10.57 1.07
N LEU A 233 -26.11 -9.45 1.34
CA LEU A 233 -26.23 -8.18 0.61
C LEU A 233 -25.09 -7.99 -0.41
N LEU A 234 -24.02 -8.78 -0.31
CA LEU A 234 -22.84 -8.69 -1.18
C LEU A 234 -22.99 -9.55 -2.44
N HIS A 235 -24.03 -9.22 -3.21
CA HIS A 235 -24.25 -9.72 -4.56
C HIS A 235 -24.37 -8.54 -5.54
N ASP A 236 -24.09 -8.79 -6.82
CA ASP A 236 -24.09 -7.75 -7.85
C ASP A 236 -23.20 -6.53 -7.50
N VAL A 237 -22.10 -6.74 -6.76
CA VAL A 237 -21.16 -5.67 -6.39
C VAL A 237 -20.36 -5.24 -7.62
N MET A 238 -20.27 -3.94 -7.86
CA MET A 238 -19.50 -3.36 -8.98
C MET A 238 -18.27 -2.58 -8.54
N ALA A 239 -18.22 -2.16 -7.28
CA ALA A 239 -17.08 -1.44 -6.73
C ALA A 239 -16.92 -1.77 -5.25
N LEU A 240 -15.65 -1.92 -4.85
CA LEU A 240 -15.23 -2.14 -3.47
C LEU A 240 -14.24 -1.04 -3.07
N GLN A 241 -14.36 -0.50 -1.86
CA GLN A 241 -13.47 0.48 -1.26
C GLN A 241 -13.17 0.12 0.19
N ALA A 242 -12.07 0.64 0.74
CA ALA A 242 -11.66 0.40 2.11
C ALA A 242 -11.15 1.68 2.79
N THR A 243 -11.33 1.73 4.11
CA THR A 243 -10.67 2.65 5.03
C THR A 243 -9.63 1.86 5.85
N ASP A 244 -9.05 2.47 6.89
CA ASP A 244 -8.09 1.75 7.75
C ASP A 244 -8.74 0.59 8.54
N GLY A 245 -10.05 0.65 8.78
CA GLY A 245 -10.79 -0.32 9.60
C GLY A 245 -12.08 -0.87 9.01
N ALA A 246 -12.57 -0.35 7.87
CA ALA A 246 -13.85 -0.73 7.30
C ALA A 246 -13.81 -0.91 5.78
N PHE A 247 -14.82 -1.61 5.25
CA PHE A 247 -15.06 -1.77 3.82
C PHE A 247 -16.41 -1.21 3.44
N ALA A 248 -16.51 -0.75 2.19
CA ALA A 248 -17.76 -0.38 1.55
C ALA A 248 -17.86 -0.97 0.15
N ALA A 249 -19.01 -1.53 -0.19
CA ALA A 249 -19.34 -2.07 -1.49
C ALA A 249 -20.52 -1.32 -2.09
N VAL A 250 -20.45 -1.07 -3.41
CA VAL A 250 -21.55 -0.49 -4.19
C VAL A 250 -22.10 -1.55 -5.12
N THR A 251 -23.40 -1.81 -5.06
CA THR A 251 -24.09 -2.77 -5.93
C THR A 251 -24.47 -2.14 -7.27
N THR A 252 -24.80 -2.96 -8.26
CA THR A 252 -25.33 -2.50 -9.56
C THR A 252 -26.63 -1.71 -9.48
N ARG A 253 -27.31 -1.77 -8.33
CA ARG A 253 -28.54 -1.00 -8.06
C ARG A 253 -28.26 0.32 -7.35
N GLY A 254 -26.98 0.66 -7.11
CA GLY A 254 -26.57 1.85 -6.38
C GLY A 254 -26.65 1.70 -4.87
N GLU A 255 -26.93 0.51 -4.34
CA GLU A 255 -26.99 0.28 -2.90
C GLU A 255 -25.57 0.26 -2.33
N VAL A 256 -25.37 0.91 -1.17
CA VAL A 256 -24.09 0.92 -0.46
C VAL A 256 -24.19 0.02 0.76
N VAL A 257 -23.32 -0.98 0.83
CA VAL A 257 -23.18 -1.91 1.96
C VAL A 257 -21.84 -1.66 2.61
N SER A 258 -21.82 -1.34 3.91
CA SER A 258 -20.58 -1.18 4.69
C SER A 258 -20.47 -2.25 5.77
N TRP A 259 -19.25 -2.62 6.13
CA TRP A 259 -18.96 -3.50 7.26
C TRP A 259 -17.55 -3.25 7.82
N GLY A 260 -17.24 -3.83 8.97
CA GLY A 260 -16.01 -3.59 9.72
C GLY A 260 -16.20 -2.60 10.88
N SER A 261 -15.13 -1.90 11.27
CA SER A 261 -15.13 -0.95 12.39
C SER A 261 -16.14 0.17 12.19
N SER A 262 -17.08 0.35 13.12
CA SER A 262 -18.07 1.44 13.07
C SER A 262 -17.42 2.81 13.20
N GLU A 263 -16.30 2.92 13.92
CA GLU A 263 -15.51 4.17 14.06
C GLU A 263 -14.85 4.58 12.74
N ASP A 264 -14.61 3.62 11.83
CA ASP A 264 -13.91 3.83 10.56
C ASP A 264 -14.85 3.77 9.33
N GLY A 265 -16.16 3.86 9.54
CA GLY A 265 -17.17 3.89 8.48
C GLY A 265 -17.80 2.53 8.13
N GLY A 266 -17.67 1.54 9.00
CA GLY A 266 -18.29 0.21 8.85
C GLY A 266 -19.80 0.19 9.07
N ASP A 267 -20.36 1.22 9.73
CA ASP A 267 -21.80 1.37 9.94
C ASP A 267 -22.35 2.60 9.19
N ASN A 268 -23.14 2.35 8.15
CA ASN A 268 -23.79 3.39 7.35
C ASN A 268 -25.29 3.55 7.66
N SER A 269 -25.81 2.88 8.69
CA SER A 269 -27.25 2.88 9.03
C SER A 269 -27.81 4.29 9.25
N SER A 270 -26.99 5.20 9.81
CA SER A 270 -27.38 6.59 10.07
C SER A 270 -27.56 7.46 8.82
N VAL A 271 -27.02 7.05 7.67
CA VAL A 271 -27.04 7.82 6.40
C VAL A 271 -27.68 7.04 5.25
N GLN A 272 -28.22 5.85 5.52
CA GLN A 272 -28.72 4.94 4.50
C GLN A 272 -29.86 5.54 3.65
N GLU A 273 -30.77 6.31 4.27
CA GLU A 273 -31.85 7.01 3.55
C GLU A 273 -31.32 8.07 2.56
N GLN A 274 -30.21 8.73 2.90
CA GLN A 274 -29.59 9.72 2.00
C GLN A 274 -28.91 9.03 0.82
N LEU A 275 -28.27 7.88 1.05
CA LEU A 275 -27.61 7.09 0.02
C LEU A 275 -28.59 6.51 -1.01
N GLN A 276 -29.81 6.15 -0.58
CA GLN A 276 -30.87 5.68 -1.47
C GLN A 276 -31.50 6.79 -2.33
N SER A 277 -31.21 8.06 -2.03
CA SER A 277 -31.79 9.22 -2.73
C SER A 277 -30.88 9.84 -3.80
N LEU A 278 -29.67 9.30 -3.98
CA LEU A 278 -28.68 9.70 -4.98
C LEU A 278 -28.88 8.97 -6.31
#